data_AF-A0A7X1P585-F1
#
_entry.id   AF-A0A7X1P585-F1
#
_cell.length_a   1.000
_cell.length_b   1.000
_cell.length_c   1.000
_cell.angle_alpha   90.00
_cell.angle_beta   90.00
_cell.angle_gamma   90.00
#
_symmetry.space_group_name_H-M   'P 1'
#
loop_
_entity.id
_entity.type
_entity.pdbx_description
1 polymer ?
#
loop_
_entity_poly.entity_id
_entity_poly.type
_entity_poly.pdbx_seq_one_letter_code
_entity_poly.pdbx_strand_id
1 'polypeptide(L)'
;MNTKSIFYWTWGESPAASHHGFPIHLTARQREVLLLLCAGLPNKVIGRRLGLSDATVKCHVASVLRSLNVATRLEAVAVAFHLGLVQPSIGQDETLVRRAPASFELGDALAV
;
A
#
# COMPACT_ATOMS: atom_id res chain seq x y z
N MET A 1 25.76 -30.41 23.10
CA MET A 1 24.69 -29.43 23.34
C MET A 1 24.53 -28.53 22.13
N ASN A 2 23.49 -28.72 21.34
CA ASN A 2 22.78 -27.61 20.71
C ASN A 2 21.36 -28.06 20.35
N THR A 3 20.37 -27.29 20.79
CA THR A 3 18.98 -27.75 20.96
C THR A 3 18.06 -26.95 20.03
N LYS A 4 17.25 -27.70 19.28
CA LYS A 4 16.03 -27.31 18.53
C LYS A 4 16.19 -26.79 17.09
N SER A 5 16.51 -27.74 16.22
CA SER A 5 15.86 -27.91 14.92
C SER A 5 14.40 -28.33 15.12
N ILE A 6 13.44 -27.55 14.58
CA ILE A 6 12.09 -27.98 14.22
C ILE A 6 11.70 -27.18 12.96
N PHE A 7 12.34 -27.51 11.85
CA PHE A 7 11.90 -27.12 10.51
C PHE A 7 10.95 -28.21 10.02
N TYR A 8 9.65 -28.05 10.28
CA TYR A 8 8.61 -28.81 9.56
C TYR A 8 7.95 -27.85 8.57
N TRP A 9 8.38 -27.92 7.31
CA TRP A 9 7.54 -27.52 6.17
C TRP A 9 7.52 -28.71 5.21
N THR A 10 6.59 -29.63 5.46
CA THR A 10 6.18 -30.69 4.54
C THR A 10 5.16 -30.10 3.57
N TRP A 11 5.49 -30.04 2.28
CA TRP A 11 4.52 -29.72 1.24
C TRP A 11 3.53 -30.88 1.08
N GLY A 12 2.25 -30.64 1.40
CA GLY A 12 1.12 -31.56 1.26
C GLY A 12 -0.16 -30.88 1.75
N GLU A 13 -1.05 -30.56 0.82
CA GLU A 13 -2.33 -29.82 0.93
C GLU A 13 -2.30 -28.35 1.41
N SER A 14 -2.89 -27.48 0.59
CA SER A 14 -3.31 -26.12 0.95
C SER A 14 -4.44 -26.17 1.98
N PRO A 15 -4.49 -25.25 2.96
CA PRO A 15 -5.65 -24.39 3.00
C PRO A 15 -5.43 -23.35 1.92
N ALA A 16 -6.40 -23.21 1.00
CA ALA A 16 -6.77 -21.85 0.65
C ALA A 16 -7.11 -21.18 1.98
N ALA A 17 -6.10 -20.63 2.66
CA ALA A 17 -6.32 -19.69 3.72
C ALA A 17 -6.86 -18.49 2.96
N SER A 18 -8.16 -18.55 2.67
CA SER A 18 -8.99 -17.39 2.74
C SER A 18 -8.57 -16.72 4.04
N HIS A 19 -7.67 -15.74 3.92
CA HIS A 19 -7.55 -14.69 4.89
C HIS A 19 -8.95 -14.09 4.89
N HIS A 20 -9.88 -14.71 5.62
CA HIS A 20 -11.08 -14.08 6.11
C HIS A 20 -10.56 -13.08 7.14
N GLY A 21 -9.87 -12.06 6.61
CA GLY A 21 -9.40 -10.94 7.37
C GLY A 21 -10.60 -10.46 8.13
N PHE A 22 -10.43 -10.31 9.44
CA PHE A 22 -11.45 -9.73 10.27
C PHE A 22 -12.04 -8.52 9.52
N PRO A 23 -13.35 -8.47 9.26
CA PRO A 23 -13.89 -7.49 8.34
C PRO A 23 -13.58 -6.10 8.90
N ILE A 24 -12.64 -5.41 8.26
CA ILE A 24 -12.27 -4.07 8.68
C ILE A 24 -13.41 -3.17 8.25
N HIS A 25 -14.26 -2.84 9.21
CA HIS A 25 -15.40 -1.96 9.01
C HIS A 25 -14.93 -0.51 8.98
N LEU A 26 -14.52 -0.05 7.80
CA LEU A 26 -14.36 1.37 7.50
C LEU A 26 -15.68 1.92 6.96
N THR A 27 -16.09 3.08 7.47
CA THR A 27 -17.19 3.84 6.85
C THR A 27 -16.77 4.30 5.45
N ALA A 28 -17.74 4.63 4.59
CA ALA A 28 -17.46 5.14 3.25
C ALA A 28 -16.47 6.32 3.28
N ARG A 29 -16.68 7.25 4.22
CA ARG A 29 -15.81 8.42 4.39
C ARG A 29 -14.40 8.06 4.89
N GLN A 30 -14.28 7.10 5.79
CA GLN A 30 -12.98 6.60 6.24
C GLN A 30 -12.21 5.92 5.09
N ARG A 31 -12.91 5.18 4.22
CA ARG A 31 -12.30 4.58 3.02
C ARG A 31 -11.79 5.63 2.05
N GLU A 32 -12.57 6.67 1.76
CA GLU A 32 -12.12 7.80 0.92
C GLU A 32 -10.86 8.46 1.48
N VAL A 33 -10.83 8.72 2.79
CA VAL A 33 -9.65 9.26 3.45
C VAL A 33 -8.47 8.30 3.34
N LEU A 34 -8.66 7.01 3.60
CA LEU A 34 -7.60 6.00 3.49
C LEU A 34 -7.02 5.91 2.07
N LEU A 35 -7.85 5.98 1.03
CA LEU A 35 -7.40 5.99 -0.36
C LEU A 35 -6.48 7.20 -0.64
N LEU A 36 -6.89 8.39 -0.20
CA LEU A 36 -6.10 9.60 -0.37
C LEU A 36 -4.84 9.61 0.52
N LEU A 37 -4.87 8.92 1.67
CA LEU A 37 -3.68 8.69 2.49
C LEU A 37 -2.65 7.83 1.76
N CYS A 38 -3.12 6.73 1.13
CA CYS A 38 -2.28 5.81 0.34
C CYS A 38 -1.71 6.49 -0.91
N ALA A 39 -2.42 7.46 -1.48
CA ALA A 39 -1.89 8.34 -2.54
C ALA A 39 -0.84 9.36 -2.04
N GLY A 40 -0.45 9.32 -0.76
CA GLY A 40 0.58 10.21 -0.20
C GLY A 40 0.12 11.65 0.06
N LEU A 41 -1.18 11.95 -0.02
CA LEU A 41 -1.66 13.34 0.06
C LEU A 41 -1.67 13.87 1.50
N PRO A 42 -1.26 15.13 1.73
CA PRO A 42 -1.32 15.74 3.06
C PRO A 42 -2.76 16.10 3.46
N ASN A 43 -3.04 16.16 4.75
CA ASN A 43 -4.42 16.37 5.28
C ASN A 43 -5.10 17.63 4.73
N LYS A 44 -4.34 18.71 4.48
CA LYS A 44 -4.87 19.94 3.87
C LYS A 44 -5.38 19.72 2.43
N VAL A 45 -4.70 18.89 1.64
CA VAL A 45 -5.12 18.54 0.28
C VAL A 45 -6.32 17.59 0.33
N ILE A 46 -6.30 16.61 1.23
CA ILE A 46 -7.43 15.70 1.46
C ILE A 46 -8.69 16.49 1.84
N GLY A 47 -8.58 17.45 2.75
CA GLY A 47 -9.68 18.31 3.17
C GLY A 47 -10.29 19.06 2.01
N ARG A 48 -9.45 19.70 1.17
CA ARG A 48 -9.92 20.39 -0.04
C ARG A 48 -10.63 19.46 -1.02
N ARG A 49 -10.12 18.24 -1.24
CA ARG A 49 -10.74 17.26 -2.16
C ARG A 49 -12.08 16.73 -1.66
N LEU A 50 -12.24 16.59 -0.35
CA LEU A 50 -13.44 16.03 0.27
C LEU A 50 -14.43 17.10 0.76
N GLY A 51 -14.11 18.39 0.65
CA GLY A 51 -14.93 19.47 1.23
C GLY A 51 -14.93 19.48 2.76
N LEU A 52 -13.80 19.12 3.39
CA LEU A 52 -13.62 19.02 4.84
C LEU A 52 -12.53 19.98 5.35
N SER A 53 -12.63 20.35 6.63
CA SER A 53 -11.54 21.04 7.35
C SER A 53 -10.36 20.10 7.62
N ASP A 54 -9.15 20.63 7.84
CA ASP A 54 -7.99 19.79 8.19
C ASP A 54 -8.20 19.05 9.52
N ALA A 55 -8.89 19.69 10.47
CA ALA A 55 -9.23 19.11 11.76
C ALA A 55 -10.17 17.90 11.59
N THR A 56 -11.19 18.02 10.74
CA THR A 56 -12.10 16.91 10.43
C THR A 56 -11.37 15.75 9.75
N VAL A 57 -10.43 16.06 8.85
CA VAL A 57 -9.58 15.02 8.24
C VAL A 57 -8.74 14.32 9.31
N LYS A 58 -8.11 15.04 10.25
CA LYS A 58 -7.35 14.43 11.35
C LYS A 58 -8.22 13.48 12.19
N CYS A 59 -9.47 13.85 12.47
CA CYS A 59 -10.42 12.97 13.17
C CYS A 59 -10.73 11.69 12.37
N HIS A 60 -10.94 11.80 11.07
CA HIS A 60 -11.10 10.61 10.21
C HIS A 60 -9.85 9.76 10.16
N VAL A 61 -8.65 10.36 10.04
CA VAL A 61 -7.37 9.63 10.08
C VAL A 61 -7.24 8.87 11.40
N ALA A 62 -7.45 9.52 12.55
CA ALA A 62 -7.40 8.85 13.86
C ALA A 62 -8.39 7.68 13.97
N SER A 63 -9.58 7.83 13.36
CA SER A 63 -10.58 6.76 13.32
C SER A 63 -10.16 5.60 12.42
N VAL A 64 -9.56 5.89 11.26
CA VAL A 64 -8.97 4.88 10.36
C VAL A 64 -7.85 4.12 11.06
N LEU A 65 -6.93 4.82 11.73
CA LEU A 65 -5.83 4.19 12.48
C LEU A 65 -6.37 3.22 13.54
N ARG A 66 -7.40 3.65 14.29
CA ARG A 66 -8.08 2.80 15.29
C ARG A 66 -8.74 1.59 14.66
N SER A 67 -9.47 1.75 13.55
CA SER A 67 -10.13 0.66 12.84
C SER A 67 -9.15 -0.35 12.24
N LEU A 68 -7.96 0.11 11.83
CA LEU A 68 -6.88 -0.72 11.31
C LEU A 68 -5.97 -1.29 12.41
N ASN A 69 -6.18 -0.90 13.68
CA ASN A 69 -5.34 -1.24 14.82
C ASN A 69 -3.84 -0.91 14.60
N VAL A 70 -3.58 0.31 14.10
CA VAL A 70 -2.22 0.82 13.85
C VAL A 70 -2.02 2.17 14.53
N ALA A 71 -0.77 2.56 14.77
CA ALA A 71 -0.44 3.82 15.44
C ALA A 71 -0.09 4.92 14.44
N THR A 72 0.51 4.56 13.30
CA THR A 72 1.06 5.56 12.37
C THR A 72 0.37 5.56 11.02
N ARG A 73 0.45 6.72 10.35
CA ARG A 73 -0.02 6.88 8.98
C ARG A 73 0.66 5.88 8.03
N LEU A 74 1.96 5.66 8.20
CA LEU A 74 2.73 4.76 7.34
C LEU A 74 2.27 3.31 7.54
N GLU A 75 2.06 2.89 8.79
CA GLU A 75 1.48 1.58 9.10
C GLU A 75 0.09 1.41 8.47
N ALA A 76 -0.78 2.42 8.56
CA ALA A 76 -2.10 2.36 7.90
C ALA A 76 -1.99 2.15 6.38
N VAL A 77 -1.05 2.83 5.73
CA VAL A 77 -0.82 2.66 4.29
C VAL A 77 -0.30 1.24 3.99
N ALA A 78 0.68 0.77 4.75
CA ALA A 78 1.23 -0.57 4.59
C ALA A 78 0.18 -1.68 4.80
N VAL A 79 -0.62 -1.57 5.88
CA VAL A 79 -1.70 -2.51 6.18
C VAL A 79 -2.80 -2.45 5.12
N ALA A 80 -3.15 -1.27 4.61
CA ALA A 80 -4.15 -1.13 3.56
C ALA A 80 -3.74 -1.84 2.25
N PHE A 81 -2.45 -1.80 1.89
CA PHE A 81 -1.92 -2.56 0.76
C PHE A 81 -1.87 -4.07 1.05
N HIS A 82 -1.40 -4.46 2.24
CA HIS A 82 -1.28 -5.87 2.62
C HIS A 82 -2.64 -6.59 2.64
N LEU A 83 -3.68 -5.90 3.10
CA LEU A 83 -5.05 -6.42 3.15
C LEU A 83 -5.84 -6.24 1.84
N GLY A 84 -5.22 -5.69 0.80
CA GLY A 84 -5.88 -5.43 -0.49
C GLY A 84 -7.02 -4.40 -0.42
N LEU A 85 -7.08 -3.58 0.64
CA LEU A 85 -8.07 -2.51 0.78
C LEU A 85 -7.85 -1.37 -0.23
N VAL A 86 -6.60 -1.20 -0.68
CA VAL A 86 -6.20 -0.28 -1.73
C VAL A 86 -5.34 -1.05 -2.72
N GLN A 87 -5.71 -1.00 -3.99
CA GLN A 87 -4.88 -1.53 -5.07
C GLN A 87 -3.93 -0.42 -5.50
N PRO A 88 -2.61 -0.68 -5.57
CA PRO A 88 -1.70 0.27 -6.19
C PRO A 88 -2.14 0.41 -7.65
N SER A 89 -2.62 1.59 -8.03
CA SER A 89 -2.75 1.91 -9.44
C SER A 89 -1.34 2.10 -9.97
N ILE A 90 -0.65 0.99 -10.28
CA ILE A 90 0.57 1.01 -11.09
C ILE A 90 0.18 1.81 -12.33
N GLY A 91 0.89 2.93 -12.53
CA GLY A 91 0.46 4.00 -13.41
C GLY A 91 -0.05 3.47 -14.75
N GLN A 92 -1.25 3.89 -15.14
CA GLN A 92 -1.79 3.73 -16.49
C GLN A 92 -1.00 4.57 -17.52
N ASP A 93 0.21 5.00 -17.18
CA ASP A 93 1.13 5.73 -18.04
C ASP A 93 2.03 4.70 -18.74
N GLU A 94 1.42 3.93 -19.66
CA GLU A 94 2.13 3.03 -20.58
C GLU A 94 3.12 3.81 -21.49
N THR A 95 3.02 5.15 -21.51
CA THR A 95 3.90 6.05 -22.24
C THR A 95 5.31 6.15 -21.68
N LEU A 96 5.54 5.91 -20.37
CA LEU A 96 6.89 5.91 -19.80
C LEU A 96 7.64 4.58 -19.93
N VAL A 97 6.94 3.45 -20.04
CA VAL A 97 7.57 2.11 -20.17
C VAL A 97 8.11 1.88 -21.59
N ARG A 98 7.49 2.48 -22.61
CA ARG A 98 7.91 2.33 -24.02
C ARG A 98 9.15 3.12 -24.41
N ARG A 99 9.66 4.01 -23.55
CA ARG A 99 10.95 4.68 -23.78
C ARG A 99 12.10 3.87 -23.17
N ALA A 100 12.23 2.62 -23.61
CA ALA A 100 13.56 2.03 -23.68
C ALA A 100 14.45 3.02 -24.46
N PRO A 101 15.70 3.26 -24.07
CA PRO A 101 16.59 4.08 -24.87
C PRO A 101 16.74 3.41 -26.23
N ALA A 102 16.08 3.96 -27.25
CA ALA A 102 16.59 3.83 -28.60
C ALA A 102 18.02 4.36 -28.55
N SER A 103 18.99 3.57 -29.00
CA SER A 103 20.45 3.83 -28.96
C SER A 103 21.19 3.49 -27.65
N PHE A 104 21.10 2.25 -27.16
CA PHE A 104 22.26 1.66 -26.48
C PHE A 104 23.13 0.98 -27.56
N GLU A 105 23.86 1.80 -28.32
CA GLU A 105 24.84 1.32 -29.30
C GLU A 105 26.03 0.72 -28.53
N LEU A 106 26.27 -0.57 -28.70
CA LEU A 106 27.34 -1.34 -28.05
C LEU A 106 28.76 -1.00 -28.59
N GLY A 107 28.95 0.21 -29.13
CA GLY A 107 30.14 0.62 -29.90
C GLY A 107 31.12 1.55 -29.18
N ASP A 108 30.71 2.23 -28.10
CA ASP A 108 31.52 3.30 -27.50
C ASP A 108 32.63 2.81 -26.53
N ALA A 109 32.83 1.50 -26.38
CA ALA A 109 33.72 0.93 -25.36
C ALA A 109 35.12 0.47 -25.86
N LEU A 110 35.50 0.67 -27.13
CA LEU A 110 36.78 0.18 -27.66
C LEU A 110 37.54 1.17 -28.57
N ALA A 111 37.76 2.40 -28.10
CA ALA A 111 38.70 3.31 -28.76
C ALA A 111 39.52 4.13 -27.75
N VAL A 112 40.54 3.49 -27.14
CA VAL A 112 41.83 4.11 -26.73
C VAL A 112 42.87 3.03 -26.52
#